data_AF-A0A4Y8MHT9-F1
#
_entry.id   AF-A0A4Y8MHT9-F1
#
_cell.length_a   1.000
_cell.length_b   1.000
_cell.length_c   1.000
_cell.angle_alpha   90.00
_cell.angle_beta   90.00
_cell.angle_gamma   90.00
#
_symmetry.space_group_name_H-M   'P 1'
#
loop_
_entity.id
_entity.type
_entity.pdbx_description
1 polymer ?
#
loop_
_entity_poly.entity_id
_entity_poly.type
_entity_poly.pdbx_seq_one_letter_code
_entity_poly.pdbx_strand_id
1 'polypeptide(L)'
;MLFDPSFTDRPVDAGAGASWQPPVAAVARRRSADCVLTLPDVAEDVPVRASLKWREDTSVDAVVLEQFRHGPLLAADVEAPVSPVDAFQQAFFAWARRQLPAPLRHMSFGLDLCDTNAVTDAIQHQYDHDEFKPRTPLHLGVKCSDEWVHQVGDLAEPLRRAHPLLLHTIFETVDRVSGKTVLIRTPGWFLCEASCMHWEGDESATDEDVREWLQEMNGDDADVINRYLPSVLRPLLCPDEIRVPAKVEGRRSRSSTLSDNELRELRKASPAMVARVCVELLALKHLLRKAGKSGCLSDGYDAQPIYSGCTLLLAHNERTGELLDDHMENAFQAGEATEYSRFITFSNTRQGIREQYTQWSLGLRMLHHLDRLLALVVDPN
;
A
#
# COMPACT_ATOMS: atom_id res chain seq x y z
N MET A 1 -11.70 -11.06 -6.29
CA MET A 1 -10.31 -11.28 -6.75
C MET A 1 -10.36 -11.76 -8.19
N LEU A 2 -9.80 -11.02 -9.15
CA LEU A 2 -9.71 -11.46 -10.55
C LEU A 2 -8.62 -12.54 -10.78
N PHE A 3 -7.80 -12.80 -9.76
CA PHE A 3 -6.75 -13.82 -9.78
C PHE A 3 -6.66 -14.51 -8.40
N ASP A 4 -7.53 -15.48 -8.16
CA ASP A 4 -7.30 -16.50 -7.14
C ASP A 4 -6.52 -17.67 -7.81
N PRO A 5 -5.28 -17.99 -7.39
CA PRO A 5 -4.54 -19.13 -7.91
C PRO A 5 -5.17 -20.50 -7.57
N SER A 6 -6.25 -20.53 -6.78
CA SER A 6 -7.04 -21.75 -6.52
C SER A 6 -8.05 -22.08 -7.64
N PHE A 7 -8.30 -21.16 -8.56
CA PHE A 7 -9.08 -21.39 -9.77
C PHE A 7 -8.20 -21.31 -11.02
N THR A 8 -7.37 -22.34 -11.20
CA THR A 8 -6.94 -22.70 -12.56
C THR A 8 -8.19 -22.96 -13.39
N ASP A 9 -8.33 -22.26 -14.52
CA ASP A 9 -9.19 -22.65 -15.62
C ASP A 9 -9.21 -24.17 -15.70
N ARG A 10 -10.38 -24.79 -15.50
CA ARG A 10 -10.50 -26.21 -15.83
C ARG A 10 -10.35 -26.30 -17.34
N PRO A 11 -9.27 -26.90 -17.89
CA PRO A 11 -9.42 -27.51 -19.19
C PRO A 11 -10.53 -28.53 -19.03
N VAL A 12 -11.54 -28.50 -19.89
CA VAL A 12 -12.35 -29.69 -20.08
C VAL A 12 -11.40 -30.75 -20.61
N ASP A 13 -10.96 -31.60 -19.69
CA ASP A 13 -10.09 -32.72 -19.95
C ASP A 13 -10.85 -33.67 -20.89
N ALA A 14 -10.53 -33.62 -22.18
CA ALA A 14 -10.82 -34.70 -23.11
C ALA A 14 -9.54 -35.52 -23.31
N GLY A 15 -8.96 -35.97 -22.19
CA GLY A 15 -8.01 -37.06 -22.19
C GLY A 15 -8.71 -38.36 -22.60
N ALA A 16 -8.78 -38.63 -23.91
CA ALA A 16 -8.98 -39.96 -24.46
C ALA A 16 -8.50 -40.01 -25.92
N GLY A 17 -7.18 -39.85 -26.12
CA GLY A 17 -6.55 -40.32 -27.34
C GLY A 17 -6.53 -41.85 -27.34
N ALA A 18 -7.52 -42.47 -27.98
CA ALA A 18 -7.43 -43.83 -28.50
C ALA A 18 -8.19 -43.91 -29.82
N SER A 19 -7.41 -43.95 -30.91
CA SER A 19 -7.73 -44.30 -32.29
C SER A 19 -9.14 -44.87 -32.54
N TRP A 20 -9.98 -44.12 -33.25
CA TRP A 20 -11.16 -44.69 -33.89
C TRP A 20 -10.82 -45.08 -35.34
N GLN A 21 -10.58 -46.37 -35.57
CA GLN A 21 -10.62 -46.94 -36.92
C GLN A 21 -12.07 -47.35 -37.25
N PRO A 22 -12.52 -47.21 -38.51
CA PRO A 22 -13.87 -47.60 -38.88
C PRO A 22 -13.94 -49.13 -39.06
N PRO A 23 -14.92 -49.83 -38.47
CA PRO A 23 -15.22 -51.18 -38.91
C PRO A 23 -16.07 -51.11 -40.18
N VAL A 24 -15.63 -51.85 -41.19
CA VAL A 24 -16.39 -52.13 -42.43
C VAL A 24 -17.78 -52.69 -42.08
N ALA A 25 -18.76 -52.30 -42.91
CA ALA A 25 -20.20 -52.36 -42.68
C ALA A 25 -20.81 -53.73 -42.32
N ALA A 26 -21.90 -53.69 -41.54
CA ALA A 26 -22.90 -54.77 -41.48
C ALA A 26 -24.33 -54.22 -41.30
N VAL A 27 -25.27 -54.82 -42.05
CA VAL A 27 -26.67 -54.43 -42.32
C VAL A 27 -27.60 -54.64 -41.11
N ALA A 28 -28.63 -53.77 -40.95
CA ALA A 28 -29.60 -53.77 -39.85
C ALA A 28 -30.89 -54.56 -40.15
N ARG A 29 -31.57 -55.03 -39.07
CA ARG A 29 -32.48 -56.19 -38.92
C ARG A 29 -31.72 -57.46 -38.52
N ARG A 30 -31.78 -57.91 -37.26
CA ARG A 30 -32.54 -57.40 -36.08
C ARG A 30 -31.65 -56.60 -35.13
N ARG A 31 -32.12 -55.48 -34.55
CA ARG A 31 -31.63 -54.96 -33.25
C ARG A 31 -32.52 -53.90 -32.60
N SER A 32 -32.32 -53.73 -31.30
CA SER A 32 -33.24 -53.16 -30.29
C SER A 32 -33.33 -51.64 -30.27
N ALA A 33 -34.39 -51.20 -29.58
CA ALA A 33 -34.77 -49.83 -29.29
C ALA A 33 -33.62 -48.99 -28.76
N ASP A 34 -33.33 -47.86 -29.40
CA ASP A 34 -32.56 -46.75 -28.84
C ASP A 34 -32.85 -45.49 -29.67
N CYS A 35 -33.95 -44.81 -29.31
CA CYS A 35 -34.17 -43.43 -29.74
C CYS A 35 -33.13 -42.55 -29.02
N VAL A 36 -31.94 -42.42 -29.58
CA VAL A 36 -30.93 -41.47 -29.10
C VAL A 36 -30.95 -40.26 -30.03
N LEU A 37 -31.19 -39.10 -29.43
CA LEU A 37 -31.11 -37.79 -30.05
C LEU A 37 -29.73 -37.63 -30.72
N THR A 38 -29.66 -37.76 -32.03
CA THR A 38 -28.45 -37.41 -32.79
C THR A 38 -28.39 -35.90 -32.91
N LEU A 39 -27.39 -35.29 -32.24
CA LEU A 39 -27.06 -33.88 -32.44
C LEU A 39 -26.68 -33.64 -33.91
N PRO A 40 -27.05 -32.49 -34.50
CA PRO A 40 -26.67 -32.16 -35.87
C PRO A 40 -25.15 -32.04 -36.01
N ASP A 41 -24.62 -32.57 -37.12
CA ASP A 41 -23.22 -32.42 -37.47
C ASP A 41 -22.87 -30.94 -37.64
N VAL A 42 -21.85 -30.50 -36.92
CA VAL A 42 -21.32 -29.15 -36.99
C VAL A 42 -20.28 -29.12 -38.12
N ALA A 43 -20.44 -28.19 -39.07
CA ALA A 43 -19.54 -28.07 -40.20
C ALA A 43 -18.11 -27.70 -39.76
N GLU A 44 -17.08 -28.18 -40.48
CA GLU A 44 -15.65 -28.04 -40.11
C GLU A 44 -15.17 -26.58 -40.02
N ASP A 45 -15.91 -25.64 -40.61
CA ASP A 45 -15.68 -24.21 -40.57
C ASP A 45 -16.22 -23.52 -39.31
N VAL A 46 -16.96 -24.24 -38.46
CA VAL A 46 -17.42 -23.73 -37.17
C VAL A 46 -16.28 -23.86 -36.15
N PRO A 47 -15.83 -22.75 -35.53
CA PRO A 47 -14.77 -22.81 -34.54
C PRO A 47 -15.14 -23.73 -33.38
N VAL A 48 -14.40 -24.84 -33.24
CA VAL A 48 -14.57 -25.84 -32.16
C VAL A 48 -14.26 -25.24 -30.77
N ARG A 49 -13.59 -24.08 -30.75
CA ARG A 49 -13.34 -23.27 -29.56
C ARG A 49 -13.76 -21.83 -29.83
N ALA A 50 -14.78 -21.37 -29.12
CA ALA A 50 -15.12 -19.96 -29.03
C ALA A 50 -14.57 -19.43 -27.70
N SER A 51 -13.67 -18.45 -27.75
CA SER A 51 -13.33 -17.63 -26.58
C SER A 51 -14.33 -16.47 -26.52
N LEU A 52 -15.21 -16.49 -25.53
CA LEU A 52 -16.15 -15.40 -25.27
C LEU A 52 -15.39 -14.34 -24.47
N LYS A 53 -14.98 -13.25 -25.13
CA LYS A 53 -14.43 -12.06 -24.45
C LYS A 53 -15.61 -11.19 -24.01
N TRP A 54 -15.67 -10.83 -22.73
CA TRP A 54 -16.70 -9.92 -22.25
C TRP A 54 -16.40 -8.51 -22.80
N ARG A 55 -17.43 -7.68 -23.03
CA ARG A 55 -17.21 -6.33 -23.62
C ARG A 55 -16.26 -5.46 -22.80
N GLU A 56 -16.14 -5.71 -21.49
CA GLU A 56 -15.21 -5.03 -20.60
C GLU A 56 -13.74 -5.28 -21.00
N ASP A 57 -13.40 -6.48 -21.49
CA ASP A 57 -12.02 -6.86 -21.90
C ASP A 57 -11.50 -5.96 -23.04
N THR A 58 -12.37 -5.60 -23.99
CA THR A 58 -11.99 -4.73 -25.13
C THR A 58 -11.64 -3.31 -24.67
N SER A 59 -12.24 -2.84 -23.57
CA SER A 59 -11.91 -1.54 -23.00
C SER A 59 -10.57 -1.53 -22.27
N VAL A 60 -10.21 -2.65 -21.63
CA VAL A 60 -8.91 -2.85 -20.97
C VAL A 60 -7.77 -2.93 -22.00
N ASP A 61 -7.97 -3.69 -23.08
CA ASP A 61 -6.99 -3.84 -24.16
C ASP A 61 -6.55 -2.48 -24.74
N ALA A 62 -7.50 -1.55 -24.90
CA ALA A 62 -7.21 -0.20 -25.39
C ALA A 62 -6.34 0.61 -24.41
N VAL A 63 -6.60 0.52 -23.10
CA VAL A 63 -5.79 1.20 -22.08
C VAL A 63 -4.39 0.60 -22.05
N VAL A 64 -4.28 -0.73 -22.04
CA VAL A 64 -3.00 -1.45 -22.07
C VAL A 64 -2.14 -1.02 -23.26
N LEU A 65 -2.74 -0.91 -24.44
CA LEU A 65 -2.02 -0.47 -25.64
C LEU A 65 -1.43 0.93 -25.47
N GLU A 66 -2.18 1.86 -24.88
CA GLU A 66 -1.68 3.20 -24.57
C GLU A 66 -0.56 3.19 -23.51
N GLN A 67 -0.62 2.28 -22.52
CA GLN A 67 0.47 2.09 -21.56
C GLN A 67 1.78 1.69 -22.25
N PHE A 68 1.74 0.76 -23.21
CA PHE A 68 2.93 0.38 -23.98
C PHE A 68 3.42 1.47 -24.92
N ARG A 69 2.51 2.26 -25.52
CA ARG A 69 2.87 3.34 -26.45
C ARG A 69 3.50 4.55 -25.77
N HIS A 70 3.07 4.84 -24.54
CA HIS A 70 3.39 6.12 -23.90
C HIS A 70 4.09 6.00 -22.55
N GLY A 71 4.01 4.83 -21.91
CA GLY A 71 4.69 4.49 -20.67
C GLY A 71 6.12 3.97 -20.88
N PRO A 72 6.83 3.69 -19.77
CA PRO A 72 8.21 3.20 -19.77
C PRO A 72 8.31 1.67 -19.89
N LEU A 73 7.24 1.00 -20.35
CA LEU A 73 7.17 -0.45 -20.46
C LEU A 73 7.99 -0.92 -21.66
N LEU A 74 8.73 -2.01 -21.49
CA LEU A 74 9.58 -2.57 -22.54
C LEU A 74 8.96 -3.86 -23.07
N ALA A 75 8.90 -4.00 -24.39
CA ALA A 75 8.50 -5.26 -25.02
C ALA A 75 9.46 -6.42 -24.67
N ALA A 76 10.73 -6.10 -24.35
CA ALA A 76 11.72 -7.08 -23.90
C ALA A 76 11.43 -7.67 -22.51
N ASP A 77 10.53 -7.07 -21.73
CA ASP A 77 10.10 -7.58 -20.42
C ASP A 77 8.96 -8.61 -20.53
N VAL A 78 8.51 -8.92 -21.75
CA VAL A 78 7.33 -9.76 -22.00
C VAL A 78 7.75 -11.04 -22.71
N GLU A 79 7.42 -12.19 -22.13
CA GLU A 79 7.75 -13.51 -22.66
C GLU A 79 6.48 -14.32 -22.91
N ALA A 80 6.22 -14.65 -24.17
CA ALA A 80 5.12 -15.51 -24.63
C ALA A 80 3.75 -15.20 -23.97
N PRO A 81 3.23 -13.96 -24.07
CA PRO A 81 2.03 -13.58 -23.34
C PRO A 81 0.78 -14.26 -23.92
N VAL A 82 -0.11 -14.73 -23.05
CA VAL A 82 -1.37 -15.37 -23.45
C VAL A 82 -2.48 -14.35 -23.75
N SER A 83 -2.33 -13.11 -23.27
CA SER A 83 -3.26 -12.00 -23.51
C SER A 83 -2.54 -10.63 -23.43
N PRO A 84 -3.15 -9.53 -23.92
CA PRO A 84 -2.60 -8.19 -23.72
C PRO A 84 -2.46 -7.80 -22.24
N VAL A 85 -3.39 -8.25 -21.39
CA VAL A 85 -3.36 -8.00 -19.94
C VAL A 85 -2.17 -8.73 -19.30
N ASP A 86 -1.93 -9.98 -19.67
CA ASP A 86 -0.75 -10.74 -19.22
C ASP A 86 0.56 -10.07 -19.68
N ALA A 87 0.64 -9.63 -20.95
CA ALA A 87 1.78 -8.86 -21.44
C ALA A 87 2.02 -7.59 -20.60
N PHE A 88 0.95 -6.87 -20.29
CA PHE A 88 1.01 -5.66 -19.47
C PHE A 88 1.49 -5.97 -18.04
N GLN A 89 0.95 -7.00 -17.41
CA GLN A 89 1.34 -7.44 -16.08
C GLN A 89 2.84 -7.75 -16.00
N GLN A 90 3.34 -8.56 -16.93
CA GLN A 90 4.77 -8.90 -17.00
C GLN A 90 5.64 -7.65 -17.14
N ALA A 91 5.31 -6.77 -18.08
CA ALA A 91 6.06 -5.55 -18.33
C ALA A 91 6.00 -4.56 -17.15
N PHE A 92 4.82 -4.39 -16.54
CA PHE A 92 4.61 -3.49 -15.42
C PHE A 92 5.42 -3.93 -14.19
N PHE A 93 5.34 -5.20 -13.82
CA PHE A 93 6.10 -5.71 -12.67
C PHE A 93 7.60 -5.75 -12.95
N ALA A 94 8.04 -6.01 -14.19
CA ALA A 94 9.44 -5.83 -14.57
C ALA A 94 9.90 -4.37 -14.40
N TRP A 95 9.07 -3.41 -14.82
CA TRP A 95 9.33 -1.98 -14.61
C TRP A 95 9.39 -1.61 -13.12
N ALA A 96 8.42 -2.06 -12.31
CA ALA A 96 8.38 -1.79 -10.87
C ALA A 96 9.61 -2.35 -10.15
N ARG A 97 10.04 -3.58 -10.49
CA ARG A 97 11.28 -4.19 -9.98
C ARG A 97 12.52 -3.37 -10.33
N ARG A 98 12.58 -2.72 -11.51
CA ARG A 98 13.70 -1.82 -11.83
C ARG A 98 13.72 -0.56 -10.94
N GLN A 99 12.58 -0.12 -10.42
CA GLN A 99 12.50 1.01 -9.48
C GLN A 99 12.91 0.61 -8.04
N LEU A 100 12.76 -0.67 -7.69
CA LEU A 100 13.12 -1.26 -6.41
C LEU A 100 14.31 -2.21 -6.57
N PRO A 101 15.55 -1.71 -6.61
CA PRO A 101 16.73 -2.53 -6.93
C PRO A 101 17.06 -3.61 -5.88
N ALA A 102 16.48 -3.52 -4.69
CA ALA A 102 16.62 -4.50 -3.63
C ALA A 102 15.26 -4.73 -2.96
N PRO A 103 14.98 -5.96 -2.47
CA PRO A 103 13.78 -6.23 -1.68
C PRO A 103 13.80 -5.40 -0.40
N LEU A 104 12.62 -4.92 0.00
CA LEU A 104 12.42 -4.21 1.24
C LEU A 104 12.41 -5.21 2.40
N ARG A 105 12.94 -4.78 3.56
CA ARG A 105 13.16 -5.65 4.73
C ARG A 105 12.42 -5.19 5.98
N HIS A 106 12.07 -3.91 6.03
CA HIS A 106 11.41 -3.24 7.17
C HIS A 106 10.07 -2.63 6.77
N MET A 107 9.60 -2.94 5.55
CA MET A 107 8.32 -2.49 5.04
C MET A 107 7.65 -3.63 4.28
N SER A 108 6.34 -3.78 4.46
CA SER A 108 5.50 -4.71 3.71
C SER A 108 4.52 -3.92 2.84
N PHE A 109 4.70 -3.98 1.52
CA PHE A 109 3.65 -3.53 0.60
C PHE A 109 3.73 -4.29 -0.72
N GLY A 110 2.60 -4.38 -1.40
CA GLY A 110 2.43 -4.96 -2.72
C GLY A 110 1.82 -3.97 -3.71
N LEU A 111 2.00 -4.28 -4.99
CA LEU A 111 1.27 -3.63 -6.07
C LEU A 111 0.43 -4.71 -6.76
N ASP A 112 -0.85 -4.46 -6.92
CA ASP A 112 -1.77 -5.33 -7.64
C ASP A 112 -2.35 -4.57 -8.84
N LEU A 113 -2.63 -5.31 -9.92
CA LEU A 113 -3.36 -4.78 -11.06
C LEU A 113 -4.81 -5.25 -10.97
N CYS A 114 -5.73 -4.31 -10.84
CA CYS A 114 -7.15 -4.57 -10.63
C CYS A 114 -7.97 -4.03 -11.81
N ASP A 115 -9.01 -4.75 -12.19
CA ASP A 115 -10.08 -4.17 -12.99
C ASP A 115 -11.09 -3.44 -12.08
N THR A 116 -12.05 -2.73 -12.67
CA THR A 116 -13.06 -1.99 -11.88
C THR A 116 -13.86 -2.91 -10.98
N ASN A 117 -14.24 -4.11 -11.44
CA ASN A 117 -15.04 -5.04 -10.65
C ASN A 117 -14.28 -5.50 -9.40
N ALA A 118 -12.99 -5.84 -9.52
CA ALA A 118 -12.16 -6.22 -8.38
C ALA A 118 -12.01 -5.07 -7.37
N VAL A 119 -11.94 -3.82 -7.82
CA VAL A 119 -11.93 -2.66 -6.90
C VAL A 119 -13.29 -2.53 -6.21
N THR A 120 -14.40 -2.56 -6.97
CA THR A 120 -15.75 -2.46 -6.41
C THR A 120 -16.03 -3.55 -5.39
N ASP A 121 -15.66 -4.80 -5.68
CA ASP A 121 -15.78 -5.92 -4.74
C ASP A 121 -14.99 -5.68 -3.45
N ALA A 122 -13.80 -5.06 -3.54
CA ALA A 122 -12.95 -4.79 -2.40
C ALA A 122 -13.52 -3.68 -1.50
N ILE A 123 -14.18 -2.67 -2.07
CA ILE A 123 -14.64 -1.48 -1.33
C ILE A 123 -16.15 -1.46 -1.07
N GLN A 124 -16.92 -2.44 -1.55
CA GLN A 124 -18.40 -2.43 -1.52
C GLN A 124 -19.04 -2.21 -0.14
N HIS A 125 -18.31 -2.48 0.94
CA HIS A 125 -18.80 -2.33 2.31
C HIS A 125 -18.39 -1.00 2.95
N GLN A 126 -17.57 -0.19 2.28
CA GLN A 126 -17.13 1.11 2.78
C GLN A 126 -18.24 2.15 2.67
N TYR A 127 -18.35 3.00 3.68
CA TYR A 127 -19.31 4.11 3.67
C TYR A 127 -19.14 5.01 2.42
N ASP A 128 -17.90 5.33 2.06
CA ASP A 128 -17.56 6.23 0.95
C ASP A 128 -17.31 5.50 -0.39
N HIS A 129 -17.78 4.26 -0.57
CA HIS A 129 -17.54 3.50 -1.82
C HIS A 129 -18.07 4.20 -3.08
N ASP A 130 -19.15 4.97 -2.95
CA ASP A 130 -19.75 5.76 -4.04
C ASP A 130 -18.84 6.91 -4.55
N GLU A 131 -17.81 7.28 -3.79
CA GLU A 131 -16.82 8.26 -4.24
C GLU A 131 -15.86 7.69 -5.29
N PHE A 132 -15.74 6.36 -5.39
CA PHE A 132 -14.91 5.71 -6.40
C PHE A 132 -15.55 5.83 -7.79
N LYS A 133 -15.08 6.82 -8.56
CA LYS A 133 -15.57 7.14 -9.91
C LYS A 133 -14.47 6.90 -10.96
N PRO A 134 -14.23 5.64 -11.35
CA PRO A 134 -13.13 5.28 -12.24
C PRO A 134 -13.33 5.86 -13.64
N ARG A 135 -12.28 6.46 -14.20
CA ARG A 135 -12.27 6.98 -15.58
C ARG A 135 -11.86 5.94 -16.62
N THR A 136 -11.18 4.89 -16.19
CA THR A 136 -10.70 3.78 -17.03
C THR A 136 -10.93 2.46 -16.31
N PRO A 137 -10.98 1.33 -17.04
CA PRO A 137 -11.23 0.01 -16.45
C PRO A 137 -10.05 -0.61 -15.70
N LEU A 138 -8.86 0.00 -15.73
CA LEU A 138 -7.63 -0.53 -15.12
C LEU A 138 -7.16 0.34 -13.95
N HIS A 139 -6.83 -0.31 -12.83
CA HIS A 139 -6.43 0.33 -11.57
C HIS A 139 -5.19 -0.35 -10.98
N LEU A 140 -4.38 0.45 -10.29
CA LEU A 140 -3.28 0.00 -9.46
C LEU A 140 -3.76 -0.07 -8.01
N GLY A 141 -3.84 -1.27 -7.44
CA GLY A 141 -4.03 -1.48 -6.02
C GLY A 141 -2.69 -1.39 -5.29
N VAL A 142 -2.60 -0.51 -4.29
CA VAL A 142 -1.46 -0.44 -3.37
C VAL A 142 -1.84 -1.24 -2.13
N LYS A 143 -1.24 -2.42 -1.98
CA LYS A 143 -1.64 -3.41 -0.98
C LYS A 143 -0.73 -3.37 0.26
N CYS A 144 -1.31 -3.44 1.45
CA CYS A 144 -0.64 -3.66 2.72
C CYS A 144 -1.24 -4.93 3.33
N SER A 145 -0.55 -6.07 3.21
CA SER A 145 -1.07 -7.35 3.72
C SER A 145 -0.58 -7.70 5.11
N ASP A 146 0.53 -7.12 5.54
CA ASP A 146 1.12 -7.34 6.86
C ASP A 146 1.62 -6.01 7.41
N GLU A 147 1.71 -5.92 8.72
CA GLU A 147 2.34 -4.78 9.39
C GLU A 147 3.38 -5.26 10.38
N TRP A 148 4.62 -4.81 10.19
CA TRP A 148 5.68 -5.02 11.16
C TRP A 148 5.80 -3.81 12.08
N VAL A 149 5.81 -4.07 13.39
CA VAL A 149 6.02 -3.04 14.40
C VAL A 149 7.51 -2.96 14.71
N HIS A 150 8.09 -1.82 14.37
CA HIS A 150 9.49 -1.50 14.60
C HIS A 150 9.64 -0.42 15.66
N GLN A 151 10.73 -0.48 16.43
CA GLN A 151 11.09 0.57 17.37
C GLN A 151 12.50 1.09 17.11
N VAL A 152 12.72 2.37 17.40
CA VAL A 152 14.06 2.95 17.41
C VAL A 152 14.85 2.47 18.64
N GLY A 153 14.20 2.36 19.80
CA GLY A 153 14.75 1.73 21.00
C GLY A 153 16.09 2.33 21.43
N ASP A 154 17.07 1.47 21.67
CA ASP A 154 18.39 1.87 22.16
C ASP A 154 19.18 2.71 21.13
N LEU A 155 18.84 2.62 19.85
CA LEU A 155 19.46 3.41 18.79
C LEU A 155 19.04 4.90 18.83
N ALA A 156 18.04 5.26 19.63
CA ALA A 156 17.64 6.64 19.82
C ALA A 156 18.74 7.48 20.48
N GLU A 157 19.46 6.92 21.47
CA GLU A 157 20.43 7.67 22.26
C GLU A 157 21.66 8.14 21.46
N PRO A 158 22.29 7.30 20.61
CA PRO A 158 23.31 7.78 19.67
C PRO A 158 22.82 8.91 18.75
N LEU A 159 21.54 8.89 18.33
CA LEU A 159 20.95 9.91 17.48
C LEU A 159 20.73 11.23 18.25
N ARG A 160 20.24 11.16 19.49
CA ARG A 160 20.10 12.31 20.41
C ARG A 160 21.43 13.00 20.66
N ARG A 161 22.47 12.22 20.98
CA ARG A 161 23.82 12.74 21.23
C ARG A 161 24.44 13.41 20.00
N ALA A 162 24.11 12.95 18.80
CA ALA A 162 24.62 13.55 17.59
C ALA A 162 23.98 14.91 17.31
N HIS A 163 22.65 15.02 17.42
CA HIS A 163 21.96 16.31 17.30
C HIS A 163 20.54 16.25 17.91
N PRO A 164 20.10 17.23 18.73
CA PRO A 164 18.79 17.23 19.38
C PRO A 164 17.58 17.09 18.43
N LEU A 165 17.66 17.70 17.24
CA LEU A 165 16.59 17.64 16.22
C LEU A 165 16.65 16.43 15.29
N LEU A 166 17.61 15.51 15.44
CA LEU A 166 17.79 14.43 14.47
C LEU A 166 16.61 13.45 14.49
N LEU A 167 16.17 13.02 15.67
CA LEU A 167 15.01 12.14 15.83
C LEU A 167 13.73 12.77 15.25
N HIS A 168 13.42 14.01 15.63
CA HIS A 168 12.30 14.74 15.05
C HIS A 168 12.39 14.82 13.51
N THR A 169 13.59 15.09 12.96
CA THR A 169 13.78 15.15 11.51
C THR A 169 13.55 13.79 10.84
N ILE A 170 13.92 12.68 11.50
CA ILE A 170 13.63 11.33 11.00
C ILE A 170 12.12 11.14 10.93
N PHE A 171 11.40 11.28 12.04
CA PHE A 171 9.96 11.05 12.08
C PHE A 171 9.18 11.98 11.13
N GLU A 172 9.51 13.28 11.07
CA GLU A 172 8.89 14.21 10.11
C GLU A 172 9.14 13.78 8.65
N THR A 173 10.32 13.24 8.36
CA THR A 173 10.63 12.74 7.02
C THR A 173 9.84 11.47 6.72
N VAL A 174 9.68 10.55 7.69
CA VAL A 174 8.84 9.35 7.56
C VAL A 174 7.38 9.73 7.32
N ASP A 175 6.81 10.63 8.12
CA ASP A 175 5.42 11.10 7.97
C ASP A 175 5.16 11.70 6.59
N ARG A 176 6.13 12.48 6.09
CA ARG A 176 6.02 13.09 4.76
C ARG A 176 6.16 12.08 3.64
N VAL A 177 6.96 11.04 3.81
CA VAL A 177 7.02 9.94 2.83
C VAL A 177 5.74 9.12 2.87
N SER A 178 5.21 8.84 4.07
CA SER A 178 3.94 8.16 4.32
C SER A 178 2.80 8.84 3.54
N GLY A 179 2.62 10.16 3.72
CA GLY A 179 1.58 10.93 3.00
C GLY A 179 1.76 11.01 1.48
N LYS A 180 2.89 10.56 0.93
CA LYS A 180 3.17 10.52 -0.52
C LYS A 180 3.09 9.12 -1.11
N THR A 181 3.18 8.09 -0.27
CA THR A 181 3.42 6.72 -0.73
C THR A 181 2.40 5.77 -0.12
N VAL A 182 2.84 4.95 0.83
CA VAL A 182 2.03 3.97 1.57
C VAL A 182 1.91 4.48 3.01
N LEU A 183 0.79 4.21 3.67
CA LEU A 183 0.63 4.52 5.09
C LEU A 183 1.76 3.88 5.91
N ILE A 184 2.36 4.68 6.77
CA ILE A 184 3.33 4.26 7.79
C ILE A 184 2.84 4.85 9.09
N ARG A 185 2.59 4.00 10.10
CA ARG A 185 2.15 4.45 11.40
C ARG A 185 3.36 4.95 12.19
N THR A 186 3.29 6.20 12.63
CA THR A 186 4.31 6.86 13.44
C THR A 186 3.67 7.37 14.72
N PRO A 187 4.44 7.92 15.68
CA PRO A 187 3.88 8.52 16.89
C PRO A 187 2.79 9.57 16.62
N GLY A 188 2.87 10.29 15.49
CA GLY A 188 1.81 11.22 15.07
C GLY A 188 0.50 10.51 14.71
N TRP A 189 0.57 9.34 14.07
CA TRP A 189 -0.62 8.53 13.79
C TRP A 189 -1.28 8.04 15.08
N PHE A 190 -0.52 7.53 16.05
CA PHE A 190 -1.07 7.10 17.34
C PHE A 190 -1.76 8.24 18.10
N LEU A 191 -1.18 9.45 18.05
CA LEU A 191 -1.79 10.63 18.65
C LEU A 191 -3.13 10.98 18.00
N CYS A 192 -3.20 10.93 16.67
CA CYS A 192 -4.41 11.17 15.90
C CYS A 192 -5.47 10.09 16.16
N GLU A 193 -5.08 8.82 16.21
CA GLU A 193 -5.99 7.71 16.48
C GLU A 193 -6.60 7.83 17.89
N ALA A 194 -5.76 8.10 18.89
CA ALA A 194 -6.23 8.30 20.27
C ALA A 194 -7.12 9.54 20.40
N SER A 195 -6.85 10.61 19.66
CA SER A 195 -7.72 11.79 19.67
C SER A 195 -9.08 11.48 19.05
N CYS A 196 -9.13 10.74 17.94
CA CYS A 196 -10.37 10.28 17.33
C CYS A 196 -11.19 9.38 18.26
N MET A 197 -10.54 8.47 19.00
CA MET A 197 -11.23 7.54 19.90
C MET A 197 -11.70 8.20 21.22
N HIS A 198 -10.92 9.12 21.78
CA HIS A 198 -11.12 9.57 23.16
C HIS A 198 -11.31 11.08 23.33
N TRP A 199 -10.90 11.90 22.37
CA TRP A 199 -10.83 13.37 22.50
C TRP A 199 -11.57 14.10 21.37
N GLU A 200 -12.63 13.50 20.83
CA GLU A 200 -13.45 14.07 19.75
C GLU A 200 -12.65 14.50 18.50
N GLY A 201 -11.50 13.87 18.26
CA GLY A 201 -10.60 14.20 17.17
C GLY A 201 -9.63 15.36 17.45
N ASP A 202 -9.70 16.03 18.60
CA ASP A 202 -8.81 17.15 18.92
C ASP A 202 -7.51 16.69 19.61
N GLU A 203 -6.42 16.63 18.82
CA GLU A 203 -5.07 16.33 19.31
C GLU A 203 -4.54 17.35 20.33
N SER A 204 -5.16 18.53 20.45
CA SER A 204 -4.79 19.62 21.35
C SER A 204 -5.70 19.81 22.56
N ALA A 205 -6.75 19.00 22.71
CA ALA A 205 -7.72 19.05 23.81
C ALA A 205 -7.07 19.06 25.21
N THR A 206 -7.68 19.72 26.19
CA THR A 206 -7.17 19.72 27.57
C THR A 206 -7.73 18.55 28.38
N ASP A 207 -7.13 18.26 29.54
CA ASP A 207 -7.65 17.24 30.44
C ASP A 207 -9.04 17.62 30.97
N GLU A 208 -9.29 18.91 31.16
CA GLU A 208 -10.58 19.44 31.58
C GLU A 208 -11.66 19.14 30.53
N ASP A 209 -11.40 19.47 29.26
CA ASP A 209 -12.35 19.28 28.16
C ASP A 209 -12.67 17.79 27.95
N VAL A 210 -11.63 16.95 27.96
CA VAL A 210 -11.77 15.51 27.72
C VAL A 210 -12.46 14.79 28.88
N ARG A 211 -12.29 15.27 30.11
CA ARG A 211 -12.86 14.60 31.30
C ARG A 211 -14.38 14.57 31.27
N GLU A 212 -15.03 15.65 30.85
CA GLU A 212 -16.48 15.71 30.72
C GLU A 212 -16.98 14.67 29.70
N TRP A 213 -16.36 14.64 28.51
CA TRP A 213 -16.68 13.65 27.47
C TRP A 213 -16.47 12.20 27.93
N LEU A 214 -15.35 11.90 28.59
CA LEU A 214 -15.06 10.56 29.08
C LEU A 214 -16.03 10.13 30.20
N GLN A 215 -16.52 11.07 31.01
CA GLN A 215 -17.55 10.79 32.02
C GLN A 215 -18.88 10.43 31.39
N GLU A 216 -19.27 11.11 30.30
CA GLU A 216 -20.50 10.78 29.57
C GLU A 216 -20.44 9.38 28.93
N MET A 217 -19.29 9.02 28.37
CA MET A 217 -19.09 7.73 27.70
C MET A 217 -18.90 6.54 28.66
N ASN A 218 -18.12 6.74 29.74
CA ASN A 218 -17.64 5.65 30.61
C ASN A 218 -18.24 5.70 32.03
N GLY A 219 -19.12 6.65 32.31
CA GLY A 219 -19.59 6.94 33.67
C GLY A 219 -18.49 7.53 34.56
N ASP A 220 -18.71 7.53 35.88
CA ASP A 220 -17.80 8.16 36.85
C ASP A 220 -16.61 7.27 37.28
N ASP A 221 -16.16 6.34 36.42
CA ASP A 221 -14.97 5.52 36.71
C ASP A 221 -13.69 6.36 36.57
N ALA A 222 -13.22 6.88 37.71
CA ALA A 222 -12.06 7.75 37.76
C ALA A 222 -10.77 7.07 37.24
N ASP A 223 -10.62 5.75 37.39
CA ASP A 223 -9.42 5.05 36.94
C ASP A 223 -9.40 4.94 35.41
N VAL A 224 -10.57 4.67 34.80
CA VAL A 224 -10.74 4.66 33.34
C VAL A 224 -10.56 6.05 32.75
N ILE A 225 -11.20 7.07 33.32
CA ILE A 225 -11.09 8.46 32.86
C ILE A 225 -9.63 8.92 32.89
N ASN A 226 -8.95 8.77 34.04
CA ASN A 226 -7.57 9.22 34.20
C ASN A 226 -6.60 8.54 33.23
N ARG A 227 -6.90 7.30 32.84
CA ARG A 227 -6.10 6.50 31.91
C ARG A 227 -6.09 7.08 30.48
N TYR A 228 -7.18 7.72 30.05
CA TYR A 228 -7.32 8.28 28.70
C TYR A 228 -7.16 9.80 28.63
N LEU A 229 -6.81 10.46 29.75
CA LEU A 229 -6.56 11.90 29.74
C LEU A 229 -5.37 12.26 28.84
N PRO A 230 -5.43 13.40 28.13
CA PRO A 230 -4.35 13.82 27.27
C PRO A 230 -3.00 13.99 27.96
N SER A 231 -2.96 14.50 29.20
CA SER A 231 -1.69 14.65 29.95
C SER A 231 -1.00 13.33 30.25
N VAL A 232 -1.75 12.23 30.33
CA VAL A 232 -1.24 10.88 30.61
C VAL A 232 -0.87 10.16 29.32
N LEU A 233 -1.76 10.18 28.32
CA LEU A 233 -1.62 9.36 27.13
C LEU A 233 -0.71 10.01 26.07
N ARG A 234 -0.77 11.34 25.88
CA ARG A 234 0.06 12.01 24.84
C ARG A 234 1.55 11.75 24.98
N PRO A 235 2.18 11.86 26.18
CA PRO A 235 3.62 11.62 26.31
C PRO A 235 4.02 10.16 26.02
N LEU A 236 3.09 9.22 26.15
CA LEU A 236 3.31 7.80 25.86
C LEU A 236 3.20 7.51 24.35
N LEU A 237 2.26 8.17 23.66
CA LEU A 237 2.02 7.96 22.23
C LEU A 237 2.97 8.77 21.35
N CYS A 238 3.10 10.08 21.62
CA CYS A 238 3.91 11.01 20.85
C CYS A 238 4.71 11.94 21.78
N PRO A 239 5.89 11.47 22.25
CA PRO A 239 6.75 12.25 23.14
C PRO A 239 7.08 13.63 22.57
N ASP A 240 7.25 14.62 23.45
CA ASP A 240 7.50 16.01 23.05
C ASP A 240 8.75 16.18 22.17
N GLU A 241 9.77 15.32 22.30
CA GLU A 241 10.94 15.37 21.42
C GLU A 241 10.60 15.12 19.93
N ILE A 242 9.48 14.45 19.66
CA ILE A 242 8.94 14.22 18.32
C ILE A 242 7.85 15.26 18.02
N ARG A 243 6.91 15.47 18.94
CA ARG A 243 5.73 16.33 18.76
C ARG A 243 6.09 17.81 18.68
N VAL A 244 6.88 18.31 19.64
CA VAL A 244 7.23 19.73 19.81
C VAL A 244 8.72 19.81 20.19
N PRO A 245 9.63 19.59 19.23
CA PRO A 245 11.05 19.49 19.53
C PRO A 245 11.59 20.79 20.13
N ALA A 246 12.50 20.65 21.09
CA ALA A 246 13.09 21.77 21.80
C ALA A 246 13.85 22.72 20.85
N LYS A 247 13.85 24.02 21.20
CA LYS A 247 14.68 25.01 20.49
C LYS A 247 16.16 24.71 20.75
N VAL A 248 16.94 24.61 19.68
CA VAL A 248 18.40 24.44 19.77
C VAL A 248 19.07 25.79 19.98
N GLU A 249 19.83 25.93 21.06
CA GLU A 249 20.56 27.16 21.38
C GLU A 249 21.55 27.51 20.24
N GLY A 250 21.66 28.81 19.92
CA GLY A 250 22.54 29.30 18.85
C GLY A 250 22.07 29.00 17.42
N ARG A 251 21.02 28.19 17.24
CA ARG A 251 20.44 27.90 15.93
C ARG A 251 19.52 29.02 15.46
N ARG A 252 19.83 29.62 14.32
CA ARG A 252 19.07 30.75 13.74
C ARG A 252 17.82 30.33 12.96
N SER A 253 17.76 29.07 12.52
CA SER A 253 16.64 28.57 11.72
C SER A 253 15.37 28.41 12.58
N ARG A 254 14.23 28.87 12.05
CA ARG A 254 12.91 28.71 12.68
C ARG A 254 12.26 27.35 12.43
N SER A 255 12.82 26.55 11.50
CA SER A 255 12.27 25.22 11.19
C SER A 255 12.59 24.24 12.31
N SER A 256 11.65 23.38 12.70
CA SER A 256 11.90 22.30 13.67
C SER A 256 12.77 21.17 13.12
N THR A 257 13.00 21.11 11.79
CA THR A 257 13.80 20.07 11.15
C THR A 257 15.18 20.56 10.73
N LEU A 258 16.12 19.61 10.58
CA LEU A 258 17.46 19.89 10.06
C LEU A 258 17.45 20.22 8.57
N SER A 259 18.11 21.31 8.18
CA SER A 259 18.31 21.69 6.78
C SER A 259 19.31 20.77 6.08
N ASP A 260 19.31 20.79 4.73
CA ASP A 260 20.27 20.01 3.95
C ASP A 260 21.74 20.32 4.31
N ASN A 261 22.05 21.58 4.63
CA ASN A 261 23.41 21.94 5.02
C ASN A 261 23.75 21.41 6.40
N GLU A 262 22.83 21.52 7.36
CA GLU A 262 23.04 20.97 8.71
C GLU A 262 23.22 19.44 8.67
N LEU A 263 22.45 18.73 7.84
CA LEU A 263 22.63 17.29 7.63
C LEU A 263 23.99 16.95 6.99
N ARG A 264 24.48 17.76 6.05
CA ARG A 264 25.81 17.56 5.44
C ARG A 264 26.95 17.79 6.43
N GLU A 265 26.84 18.81 7.29
CA GLU A 265 27.84 19.07 8.32
C GLU A 265 27.80 18.00 9.42
N LEU A 266 26.60 17.64 9.89
CA LEU A 266 26.41 16.57 10.86
C LEU A 266 27.02 15.25 10.35
N ARG A 267 26.78 14.92 9.08
CA ARG A 267 27.38 13.74 8.42
C ARG A 267 28.92 13.72 8.51
N LYS A 268 29.59 14.87 8.37
CA LYS A 268 31.06 14.93 8.40
C LYS A 268 31.62 14.75 9.82
N ALA A 269 30.89 15.23 10.81
CA ALA A 269 31.33 15.26 12.21
C ALA A 269 30.89 14.03 13.03
N SER A 270 30.01 13.19 12.48
CA SER A 270 29.36 12.12 13.25
C SER A 270 29.91 10.72 12.95
N PRO A 271 29.67 9.74 13.86
CA PRO A 271 29.97 8.34 13.63
C PRO A 271 29.29 7.76 12.38
N ALA A 272 29.78 6.62 11.90
CA ALA A 272 29.36 6.02 10.63
C ALA A 272 27.84 5.78 10.51
N MET A 273 27.17 5.33 11.58
CA MET A 273 25.71 5.12 11.57
C MET A 273 24.97 6.44 11.32
N VAL A 274 25.24 7.47 12.12
CA VAL A 274 24.60 8.79 12.01
C VAL A 274 24.91 9.42 10.64
N ALA A 275 26.14 9.28 10.16
CA ALA A 275 26.51 9.74 8.83
C ALA A 275 25.66 9.09 7.72
N ARG A 276 25.38 7.78 7.83
CA ARG A 276 24.50 7.07 6.89
C ARG A 276 23.04 7.52 7.03
N VAL A 277 22.55 7.74 8.25
CA VAL A 277 21.21 8.31 8.49
C VAL A 277 21.07 9.65 7.79
N CYS A 278 22.04 10.56 7.94
CA CYS A 278 22.03 11.85 7.24
C CYS A 278 22.04 11.70 5.71
N VAL A 279 22.70 10.67 5.15
CA VAL A 279 22.69 10.39 3.70
C VAL A 279 21.29 10.02 3.22
N GLU A 280 20.61 9.09 3.91
CA GLU A 280 19.26 8.66 3.53
C GLU A 280 18.25 9.80 3.72
N LEU A 281 18.35 10.59 4.80
CA LEU A 281 17.52 11.80 4.99
C LEU A 281 17.71 12.82 3.87
N LEU A 282 18.95 13.08 3.43
CA LEU A 282 19.21 13.99 2.31
C LEU A 282 18.59 13.48 1.00
N ALA A 283 18.66 12.17 0.76
CA ALA A 283 18.04 11.54 -0.42
C ALA A 283 16.51 11.67 -0.37
N LEU A 284 15.89 11.35 0.77
CA LEU A 284 14.44 11.47 0.98
C LEU A 284 13.97 12.92 0.84
N LYS A 285 14.65 13.90 1.47
CA LYS A 285 14.31 15.33 1.33
C LYS A 285 14.46 15.84 -0.10
N HIS A 286 15.41 15.30 -0.87
CA HIS A 286 15.51 15.61 -2.30
C HIS A 286 14.32 15.05 -3.09
N LEU A 287 13.97 13.78 -2.86
CA LEU A 287 12.83 13.12 -3.53
C LEU A 287 11.50 13.79 -3.16
N LEU A 288 11.27 14.11 -1.88
CA LEU A 288 10.08 14.82 -1.40
C LEU A 288 9.92 16.19 -2.06
N ARG A 289 11.01 16.96 -2.21
CA ARG A 289 10.97 18.23 -2.94
C ARG A 289 10.64 18.03 -4.42
N LYS A 290 11.16 16.97 -5.03
CA LYS A 290 10.89 16.65 -6.44
C LYS A 290 9.43 16.21 -6.67
N ALA A 291 8.84 15.47 -5.74
CA ALA A 291 7.42 15.12 -5.78
C ALA A 291 6.50 16.33 -5.52
N GLY A 292 6.94 17.28 -4.69
CA GLY A 292 6.19 18.51 -4.42
C GLY A 292 4.82 18.21 -3.81
N LYS A 293 3.75 18.66 -4.47
CA LYS A 293 2.37 18.47 -4.00
C LYS A 293 1.72 17.16 -4.44
N SER A 294 2.25 16.48 -5.46
CA SER A 294 1.68 15.22 -5.95
C SER A 294 1.71 14.14 -4.87
N GLY A 295 0.63 13.38 -4.72
CA GLY A 295 0.68 12.07 -4.07
C GLY A 295 1.28 11.09 -5.08
N CYS A 296 2.36 10.40 -4.72
CA CYS A 296 3.00 9.48 -5.65
C CYS A 296 2.17 8.20 -5.73
N LEU A 297 2.11 7.44 -4.64
CA LEU A 297 1.24 6.26 -4.51
C LEU A 297 0.01 6.55 -3.64
N SER A 298 -0.11 7.79 -3.14
CA SER A 298 -1.26 8.26 -2.34
C SER A 298 -2.30 9.04 -3.16
N ASP A 299 -2.13 9.20 -4.47
CA ASP A 299 -3.06 9.93 -5.35
C ASP A 299 -4.10 8.98 -5.96
N GLY A 300 -5.00 8.49 -5.12
CA GLY A 300 -6.05 7.53 -5.48
C GLY A 300 -7.13 7.45 -4.41
N TYR A 301 -8.15 6.63 -4.68
CA TYR A 301 -9.23 6.35 -3.73
C TYR A 301 -8.68 5.74 -2.45
N ASP A 302 -9.06 6.29 -1.30
CA ASP A 302 -8.64 5.80 0.02
C ASP A 302 -9.44 4.56 0.38
N ALA A 303 -8.75 3.43 0.47
CA ALA A 303 -9.39 2.14 0.70
C ALA A 303 -9.36 1.72 2.18
N GLN A 304 -9.13 2.67 3.10
CA GLN A 304 -9.18 2.49 4.55
C GLN A 304 -8.39 1.23 4.97
N PRO A 305 -7.05 1.25 4.79
CA PRO A 305 -6.23 0.07 5.01
C PRO A 305 -6.23 -0.36 6.47
N ILE A 306 -6.46 -1.65 6.72
CA ILE A 306 -6.29 -2.23 8.05
C ILE A 306 -4.80 -2.28 8.44
N TYR A 307 -3.93 -2.73 7.52
CA TYR A 307 -2.48 -2.78 7.74
C TYR A 307 -1.77 -1.56 7.16
N SER A 308 -0.70 -1.12 7.80
CA SER A 308 0.21 -0.13 7.24
C SER A 308 1.47 -0.80 6.67
N GLY A 309 2.25 -0.06 5.88
CA GLY A 309 3.51 -0.55 5.34
C GLY A 309 4.49 -0.95 6.45
N CYS A 310 4.49 -0.23 7.57
CA CYS A 310 5.06 -0.62 8.85
C CYS A 310 4.64 0.38 9.93
N THR A 311 4.74 -0.03 11.20
CA THR A 311 4.71 0.89 12.34
C THR A 311 6.14 1.22 12.75
N LEU A 312 6.45 2.50 12.94
CA LEU A 312 7.71 2.95 13.54
C LEU A 312 7.43 3.69 14.84
N LEU A 313 7.88 3.14 15.96
CA LEU A 313 7.80 3.72 17.28
C LEU A 313 9.15 4.27 17.73
N LEU A 314 9.14 5.26 18.62
CA LEU A 314 10.37 5.65 19.31
C LEU A 314 10.82 4.54 20.28
N ALA A 315 9.89 4.09 21.11
CA ALA A 315 10.08 3.01 22.07
C ALA A 315 8.74 2.31 22.27
N HIS A 316 8.76 0.99 22.42
CA HIS A 316 7.56 0.23 22.71
C HIS A 316 7.00 0.59 24.08
N ASN A 317 5.68 0.71 24.16
CA ASN A 317 4.94 0.81 25.41
C ASN A 317 3.57 0.15 25.27
N GLU A 318 3.00 -0.26 26.41
CA GLU A 318 1.72 -0.97 26.47
C GLU A 318 0.60 -0.20 25.76
N ARG A 319 0.55 1.14 25.87
CA ARG A 319 -0.47 1.97 25.22
C ARG A 319 -0.45 1.90 23.71
N THR A 320 0.74 1.90 23.11
CA THR A 320 0.87 1.76 21.66
C THR A 320 0.41 0.38 21.17
N GLY A 321 0.58 -0.66 21.99
CA GLY A 321 0.05 -2.00 21.70
C GLY A 321 -1.48 -2.03 21.79
N GLU A 322 -2.03 -1.57 22.92
CA GLU A 322 -3.47 -1.49 23.15
C GLU A 322 -4.19 -0.71 22.05
N LEU A 323 -3.69 0.48 21.68
CA LEU A 323 -4.32 1.30 20.64
C LEU A 323 -4.27 0.64 19.26
N LEU A 324 -3.19 -0.09 18.95
CA LEU A 324 -3.09 -0.83 17.71
C LEU A 324 -4.07 -2.00 17.70
N ASP A 325 -4.15 -2.76 18.79
CA ASP A 325 -5.11 -3.87 18.93
C ASP A 325 -6.56 -3.37 18.82
N ASP A 326 -6.89 -2.27 19.51
CA ASP A 326 -8.22 -1.64 19.45
C ASP A 326 -8.55 -1.15 18.03
N HIS A 327 -7.59 -0.53 17.34
CA HIS A 327 -7.75 -0.12 15.95
C HIS A 327 -8.06 -1.31 15.04
N MET A 328 -7.31 -2.40 15.19
CA MET A 328 -7.47 -3.62 14.39
C MET A 328 -8.82 -4.29 14.68
N GLU A 329 -9.20 -4.43 15.96
CA GLU A 329 -10.48 -4.99 16.37
C GLU A 329 -11.64 -4.15 15.80
N ASN A 330 -11.56 -2.82 15.91
CA ASN A 330 -12.56 -1.92 15.33
C ASN A 330 -12.66 -2.08 13.81
N ALA A 331 -11.53 -2.16 13.11
CA ALA A 331 -11.48 -2.37 11.67
C ALA A 331 -12.13 -3.71 11.26
N PHE A 332 -11.88 -4.78 12.01
CA PHE A 332 -12.51 -6.09 11.78
C PHE A 332 -14.01 -6.09 12.08
N GLN A 333 -14.45 -5.40 13.13
CA GLN A 333 -15.85 -5.34 13.52
C GLN A 333 -16.69 -4.45 12.57
N ALA A 334 -16.12 -3.34 12.09
CA ALA A 334 -16.80 -2.43 11.17
C ALA A 334 -17.06 -3.08 9.81
N GLY A 335 -16.17 -3.96 9.35
CA GLY A 335 -16.27 -4.61 8.04
C GLY A 335 -16.00 -3.69 6.85
N GLU A 336 -15.50 -2.47 7.11
CA GLU A 336 -15.20 -1.46 6.08
C GLU A 336 -13.71 -1.44 5.70
N ALA A 337 -12.82 -2.01 6.53
CA ALA A 337 -11.38 -1.97 6.28
C ALA A 337 -10.95 -2.97 5.19
N THR A 338 -9.90 -2.63 4.44
CA THR A 338 -9.36 -3.50 3.40
C THR A 338 -7.85 -3.73 3.56
N GLU A 339 -7.31 -4.71 2.84
CA GLU A 339 -5.84 -4.87 2.70
C GLU A 339 -5.23 -3.86 1.71
N TYR A 340 -6.03 -2.97 1.11
CA TYR A 340 -5.55 -1.97 0.17
C TYR A 340 -5.45 -0.62 0.85
N SER A 341 -4.30 0.04 0.68
CA SER A 341 -4.15 1.44 1.08
C SER A 341 -4.83 2.36 0.08
N ARG A 342 -4.65 2.10 -1.22
CA ARG A 342 -5.17 2.95 -2.29
C ARG A 342 -5.51 2.18 -3.56
N PHE A 343 -6.50 2.69 -4.29
CA PHE A 343 -6.74 2.33 -5.69
C PHE A 343 -6.51 3.54 -6.60
N ILE A 344 -5.55 3.42 -7.51
CA ILE A 344 -5.15 4.49 -8.44
C ILE A 344 -5.55 4.10 -9.86
N THR A 345 -6.45 4.86 -10.48
CA THR A 345 -6.88 4.63 -11.86
C THR A 345 -5.77 4.96 -12.86
N PHE A 346 -5.47 4.03 -13.77
CA PHE A 346 -4.49 4.28 -14.83
C PHE A 346 -4.97 5.38 -15.79
N SER A 347 -4.09 6.27 -16.21
CA SER A 347 -4.42 7.25 -17.25
C SER A 347 -4.48 6.59 -18.61
N ASN A 348 -5.40 7.03 -19.47
CA ASN A 348 -5.46 6.65 -20.88
C ASN A 348 -4.93 7.77 -21.81
N THR A 349 -4.29 8.80 -21.25
CA THR A 349 -3.73 9.92 -22.03
C THR A 349 -2.21 9.88 -21.99
N ARG A 350 -1.56 10.25 -23.10
CA ARG A 350 -0.09 10.29 -23.20
C ARG A 350 0.58 11.06 -22.07
N GLN A 351 0.04 12.23 -21.71
CA GLN A 351 0.60 13.07 -20.66
C GLN A 351 0.40 12.43 -19.28
N GLY A 352 -0.84 12.02 -18.96
CA GLY A 352 -1.15 11.43 -17.66
C GLY A 352 -0.39 10.12 -17.42
N ILE A 353 -0.21 9.27 -18.44
CA ILE A 353 0.59 8.04 -18.33
C ILE A 353 2.03 8.37 -17.92
N ARG A 354 2.67 9.33 -18.59
CA ARG A 354 4.06 9.72 -18.29
C ARG A 354 4.19 10.33 -16.90
N GLU A 355 3.22 11.14 -16.50
CA GLU A 355 3.18 11.75 -15.17
C GLU A 355 3.04 10.68 -14.09
N GLN A 356 2.10 9.74 -14.24
CA GLN A 356 1.89 8.64 -13.30
C GLN A 356 3.15 7.78 -13.11
N TYR A 357 3.77 7.30 -14.19
CA TYR A 357 5.00 6.51 -14.06
C TYR A 357 6.16 7.31 -13.46
N THR A 358 6.22 8.62 -13.71
CA THR A 358 7.22 9.50 -13.07
C THR A 358 6.97 9.62 -11.56
N GLN A 359 5.72 9.81 -11.17
CA GLN A 359 5.31 9.89 -9.76
C GLN A 359 5.52 8.56 -9.04
N TRP A 360 5.10 7.44 -9.62
CA TRP A 360 5.31 6.12 -9.06
C TRP A 360 6.80 5.77 -8.94
N SER A 361 7.62 6.13 -9.92
CA SER A 361 9.08 6.01 -9.81
C SER A 361 9.64 6.80 -8.61
N LEU A 362 9.14 8.01 -8.36
CA LEU A 362 9.53 8.77 -7.17
C LEU A 362 9.07 8.07 -5.88
N GLY A 363 7.82 7.62 -5.82
CA GLY A 363 7.27 6.93 -4.66
C GLY A 363 8.05 5.66 -4.31
N LEU A 364 8.28 4.78 -5.29
CA LEU A 364 9.05 3.55 -5.10
C LEU A 364 10.49 3.82 -4.65
N ARG A 365 11.13 4.87 -5.18
CA ARG A 365 12.46 5.29 -4.73
C ARG A 365 12.45 5.86 -3.31
N MET A 366 11.40 6.57 -2.91
CA MET A 366 11.26 7.03 -1.52
C MET A 366 11.15 5.83 -0.58
N LEU A 367 10.31 4.84 -0.92
CA LEU A 367 10.18 3.60 -0.13
C LEU A 367 11.50 2.85 -0.02
N HIS A 368 12.29 2.76 -1.09
CA HIS A 368 13.62 2.16 -1.04
C HIS A 368 14.59 2.89 -0.09
N HIS A 369 14.65 4.23 -0.14
CA HIS A 369 15.50 5.01 0.76
C HIS A 369 14.99 4.98 2.20
N LEU A 370 13.67 4.89 2.39
CA LEU A 370 13.06 4.77 3.69
C LEU A 370 13.37 3.41 4.33
N ASP A 371 13.23 2.30 3.61
CA ASP A 371 13.62 0.98 4.11
C ASP A 371 15.09 0.93 4.53
N ARG A 372 15.98 1.59 3.79
CA ARG A 372 17.40 1.73 4.15
C ARG A 372 17.62 2.62 5.37
N LEU A 373 16.80 3.64 5.56
CA LEU A 373 16.81 4.46 6.77
C LEU A 373 16.34 3.63 7.97
N LEU A 374 15.25 2.87 7.83
CA LEU A 374 14.74 1.97 8.86
C LEU A 374 15.81 0.95 9.27
N ALA A 375 16.52 0.35 8.32
CA ALA A 375 17.63 -0.57 8.60
C ALA A 375 18.79 0.04 9.41
N LEU A 376 18.86 1.37 9.56
CA LEU A 376 19.87 2.08 10.36
C LEU A 376 19.38 2.47 11.75
N VAL A 377 18.07 2.64 11.91
CA VAL A 377 17.48 3.23 13.11
C VAL A 377 16.59 2.27 13.88
N VAL A 378 16.17 1.16 13.26
CA VAL A 378 15.38 0.12 13.91
C VAL A 378 16.29 -0.76 14.76
N ASP A 379 15.91 -0.93 16.01
CA ASP A 379 16.56 -1.83 16.94
C ASP A 379 16.44 -3.28 16.43
N PRO A 380 17.54 -4.05 16.33
CA PRO A 380 17.49 -5.44 15.86
C PRO A 380 16.82 -6.41 16.84
N ASN A 381 16.43 -5.95 18.04
CA ASN A 381 15.88 -6.79 19.11
C ASN A 381 14.38 -7.02 18.99
#